data_AF-A0A3E0HEZ7-F1
#
_entry.id   AF-A0A3E0HEZ7-F1
#
_cell.length_a   1.000
_cell.length_b   1.000
_cell.length_c   1.000
_cell.angle_alpha   90.00
_cell.angle_beta   90.00
_cell.angle_gamma   90.00
#
_symmetry.space_group_name_H-M   'P 1'
#
loop_
_entity.id
_entity.type
_entity.pdbx_description
1 polymer ?
#
loop_
_entity_poly.entity_id
_entity_poly.type
_entity_poly.pdbx_seq_one_letter_code
_entity_poly.pdbx_strand_id
1 'polypeptide(L)'
;MKARAIPGACGAAVALYTAACGSTQVGLAAAPATPAPALTNTRYGPLSAADIKLMTLVRETSLREIPVGLQRSRNPQVRSAAQMIITQHVTLQQEDLTAAATPRS
;
A
#
# COMPACT_ATOMS: atom_id res chain seq x y z
N MET A 1 48.61 0.43 27.98
CA MET A 1 47.15 0.42 28.20
C MET A 1 46.46 0.72 26.87
N LYS A 2 45.40 -0.03 26.56
CA LYS A 2 44.60 0.03 25.33
C LYS A 2 43.79 1.34 25.27
N ALA A 3 43.67 1.93 24.09
CA ALA A 3 42.45 2.62 23.65
C ALA A 3 42.36 2.61 22.10
N ARG A 4 41.51 1.70 21.60
CA ARG A 4 40.74 1.81 20.34
C ARG A 4 39.58 2.79 20.59
N ALA A 5 38.93 3.46 19.65
CA ALA A 5 38.96 3.60 18.19
C ALA A 5 38.05 4.80 17.83
N ILE A 6 38.05 5.27 16.57
CA ILE A 6 36.87 5.56 15.71
C ILE A 6 37.48 6.02 14.36
N PRO A 7 37.28 5.29 13.24
CA PRO A 7 37.67 5.81 11.93
C PRO A 7 36.69 6.89 11.49
N GLY A 8 37.29 7.97 11.00
CA GLY A 8 36.66 9.25 10.72
C GLY A 8 35.63 9.22 9.60
N ALA A 9 34.63 10.07 9.80
CA ALA A 9 33.86 10.67 8.73
C ALA A 9 34.71 11.76 8.02
N CYS A 10 34.37 11.99 6.75
CA CYS A 10 34.73 13.15 5.92
C CYS A 10 36.15 13.26 5.37
N GLY A 11 36.22 13.40 4.04
CA GLY A 11 37.39 13.76 3.25
C GLY A 11 37.71 12.65 2.23
N ALA A 12 37.85 12.88 0.93
CA ALA A 12 37.85 14.09 0.15
C ALA A 12 37.55 13.70 -1.31
N ALA A 13 37.12 14.68 -2.09
CA ALA A 13 36.88 14.58 -3.51
C ALA A 13 38.20 14.51 -4.33
N VAL A 14 38.10 14.00 -5.57
CA VAL A 14 39.00 14.26 -6.73
C VAL A 14 40.43 13.69 -6.58
N ALA A 15 41.10 13.03 -7.53
CA ALA A 15 40.98 12.78 -8.96
C ALA A 15 41.28 11.28 -9.21
N LEU A 16 41.02 10.71 -10.37
CA LEU A 16 41.99 10.70 -11.47
C LEU A 16 41.23 10.46 -12.78
N TYR A 17 41.22 11.46 -13.64
CA TYR A 17 41.05 11.25 -15.07
C TYR A 17 42.37 10.68 -15.61
N THR A 18 42.40 9.39 -15.88
CA THR A 18 43.32 8.82 -16.87
C THR A 18 42.46 8.10 -17.91
N ALA A 19 42.48 8.66 -19.13
CA ALA A 19 41.96 8.03 -20.32
C ALA A 19 42.71 6.72 -20.54
N ALA A 20 41.99 5.60 -20.47
CA ALA A 20 42.43 4.33 -21.00
C ALA A 20 41.20 3.67 -21.64
N CYS A 21 41.23 3.55 -22.97
CA CYS A 21 40.33 2.68 -23.73
C CYS A 21 40.39 1.27 -23.15
N GLY A 22 39.38 0.92 -22.37
CA GLY A 22 39.29 -0.34 -21.69
C GLY A 22 37.98 -0.35 -20.93
N SER A 23 36.88 -0.44 -21.66
CA SER A 23 35.56 -0.70 -21.10
C SER A 23 35.55 -2.11 -20.49
N THR A 24 36.17 -2.26 -19.32
CA THR A 24 35.82 -3.30 -18.37
C THR A 24 34.42 -2.95 -17.89
N GLN A 25 33.43 -3.49 -18.59
CA GLN A 25 32.08 -3.61 -18.06
C GLN A 25 32.22 -4.47 -16.80
N VAL A 26 32.40 -3.82 -15.65
CA VAL A 26 32.11 -4.42 -14.36
C VAL A 26 30.63 -4.74 -14.43
N GLY A 27 30.33 -5.97 -14.81
CA GLY A 27 28.98 -6.51 -14.84
C GLY A 27 28.47 -6.47 -13.42
N LEU A 28 27.82 -5.37 -13.03
CA LEU A 28 26.83 -5.41 -11.99
C LEU A 28 25.80 -6.40 -12.51
N ALA A 29 25.83 -7.62 -11.96
CA ALA A 29 24.77 -8.58 -12.16
C ALA A 29 23.47 -7.86 -11.82
N ALA A 30 22.65 -7.62 -12.84
CA ALA A 30 21.31 -7.08 -12.64
C ALA A 30 20.62 -8.03 -11.66
N ALA A 31 20.23 -7.51 -10.50
CA ALA A 31 19.44 -8.27 -9.55
C ALA A 31 18.22 -8.84 -10.32
N PRO A 32 17.83 -10.10 -10.08
CA PRO A 32 16.68 -10.67 -10.76
C PRO A 32 15.49 -9.76 -10.53
N ALA A 33 14.91 -9.25 -11.62
CA ALA A 33 13.72 -8.42 -11.57
C ALA A 33 12.64 -9.24 -10.87
N THR A 34 12.17 -8.75 -9.72
CA THR A 34 11.04 -9.37 -9.03
C THR A 34 9.84 -9.28 -9.97
N PRO A 35 9.10 -10.38 -10.22
CA PRO A 35 7.93 -10.32 -11.07
C PRO A 35 6.98 -9.22 -10.58
N ALA A 36 6.55 -8.34 -11.48
CA ALA A 36 5.54 -7.35 -11.14
C ALA A 36 4.28 -8.07 -10.63
N PRO A 37 3.62 -7.57 -9.57
CA PRO A 37 2.41 -8.18 -9.07
C PRO A 37 1.34 -8.20 -10.16
N ALA A 38 0.63 -9.33 -10.28
CA ALA A 38 -0.49 -9.43 -11.20
C ALA A 38 -1.58 -8.42 -10.81
N LEU A 39 -2.02 -7.62 -11.78
CA LEU A 39 -3.03 -6.58 -11.61
C LEU A 39 -4.34 -7.02 -12.27
N THR A 40 -5.44 -6.78 -11.56
CA THR A 40 -6.81 -6.99 -12.05
C THR A 40 -7.37 -5.65 -12.52
N ASN A 41 -7.65 -5.51 -13.81
CA ASN A 41 -8.24 -4.29 -14.36
C ASN A 41 -9.70 -4.15 -13.91
N THR A 42 -10.00 -3.12 -13.12
CA THR A 42 -11.38 -2.79 -12.71
C THR A 42 -11.85 -1.50 -13.36
N ARG A 43 -13.12 -1.15 -13.15
CA ARG A 43 -13.68 0.16 -13.56
C ARG A 43 -12.98 1.37 -12.93
N TYR A 44 -12.32 1.21 -11.78
CA TYR A 44 -11.63 2.28 -11.04
C TYR A 44 -10.11 2.26 -11.24
N GLY A 45 -9.60 1.31 -12.04
CA GLY A 45 -8.18 1.14 -12.31
C GLY A 45 -7.67 -0.27 -12.00
N PRO A 46 -6.41 -0.57 -12.33
CA PRO A 46 -5.79 -1.84 -12.00
C PRO A 46 -5.61 -1.98 -10.48
N LEU A 47 -6.09 -3.07 -9.90
CA LEU A 47 -5.93 -3.42 -8.49
C LEU A 47 -5.04 -4.65 -8.33
N SER A 48 -4.14 -4.61 -7.36
CA SER A 48 -3.36 -5.78 -6.97
C SER A 48 -4.18 -6.74 -6.10
N ALA A 49 -3.70 -7.98 -5.93
CA ALA A 49 -4.27 -8.91 -4.97
C ALA A 49 -4.24 -8.39 -3.51
N ALA A 50 -3.24 -7.56 -3.18
CA ALA A 50 -3.14 -6.95 -1.86
C ALA A 50 -4.24 -5.90 -1.64
N ASP A 51 -4.57 -5.11 -2.67
CA ASP A 51 -5.64 -4.12 -2.59
C ASP A 51 -7.01 -4.79 -2.40
N ILE A 52 -7.27 -5.87 -3.14
CA ILE A 52 -8.50 -6.67 -3.00
C ILE A 52 -8.62 -7.25 -1.57
N LYS A 53 -7.50 -7.73 -1.03
CA LYS A 53 -7.45 -8.25 0.35
C LYS A 53 -7.70 -7.14 1.38
N LEU A 54 -7.13 -5.95 1.18
CA LEU A 54 -7.37 -4.80 2.04
C LEU A 54 -8.85 -4.43 2.07
N MET A 55 -9.51 -4.35 0.92
CA MET A 55 -10.95 -4.06 0.83
C MET A 55 -11.79 -5.11 1.56
N THR A 56 -11.40 -6.39 1.45
CA THR A 56 -12.06 -7.48 2.19
C THR A 56 -11.94 -7.31 3.71
N LEU A 57 -10.75 -6.97 4.20
CA LEU A 57 -10.52 -6.76 5.64
C LEU A 57 -11.25 -5.53 6.18
N VAL A 58 -11.27 -4.44 5.42
CA VAL A 58 -12.05 -3.23 5.77
C VAL A 58 -13.52 -3.58 5.89
N ARG A 59 -14.06 -4.39 4.97
CA ARG A 59 -15.45 -4.88 5.03
C ARG A 59 -15.73 -5.69 6.30
N GLU A 60 -14.93 -6.71 6.57
CA GLU A 60 -15.10 -7.56 7.75
C GLU A 60 -15.04 -6.76 9.05
N THR A 61 -14.12 -5.80 9.14
CA THR A 61 -13.98 -4.92 10.31
C THR A 61 -15.20 -4.02 10.46
N SER A 62 -15.66 -3.43 9.36
CA SER A 62 -16.79 -2.51 9.37
C SER A 62 -18.10 -3.19 9.78
N LEU A 63 -18.33 -4.43 9.34
CA LEU A 63 -19.51 -5.21 9.74
C LEU A 63 -19.57 -5.47 11.26
N ARG A 64 -18.41 -5.50 11.94
CA ARG A 64 -18.35 -5.63 13.41
C ARG A 64 -18.71 -4.34 14.14
N GLU A 65 -18.38 -3.18 13.57
CA GLU A 65 -18.58 -1.87 14.21
C GLU A 65 -20.00 -1.31 14.01
N ILE A 66 -20.65 -1.61 12.89
CA ILE A 66 -22.04 -1.20 12.56
C ILE A 66 -23.05 -1.43 13.71
N PRO A 67 -23.14 -2.62 14.34
CA PRO A 67 -24.14 -2.86 15.39
C PRO A 67 -23.87 -2.06 16.67
N VAL A 68 -22.62 -1.67 16.92
CA VAL A 68 -22.19 -1.02 18.16
C VAL A 68 -22.68 0.44 18.22
N GLY A 69 -22.69 1.15 17.09
CA GLY A 69 -23.11 2.55 17.01
C GLY A 69 -24.59 2.77 17.38
N LEU A 70 -25.47 1.86 16.94
CA LEU A 70 -26.91 1.95 17.23
C LEU A 70 -27.26 1.59 18.67
N GLN A 71 -26.47 0.72 19.30
CA GLN A 71 -26.75 0.22 20.65
C GLN A 71 -26.24 1.18 21.74
N ARG A 72 -25.22 1.99 21.47
CA ARG A 72 -24.57 2.83 22.49
C ARG A 72 -25.29 4.15 22.80
N SER A 73 -26.13 4.67 21.91
CA SER A 73 -26.75 5.99 22.11
C SER A 73 -28.28 5.93 22.23
N ARG A 74 -28.80 6.62 23.25
CA ARG A 74 -30.24 6.86 23.44
C ARG A 74 -30.74 8.14 22.76
N ASN A 75 -29.84 8.98 22.24
CA ASN A 75 -30.22 10.22 21.57
C ASN A 75 -30.73 9.91 20.15
N PRO A 76 -31.94 10.35 19.78
CA PRO A 76 -32.54 10.05 18.47
C PRO A 76 -31.74 10.63 17.30
N GLN A 77 -31.12 11.80 17.45
CA GLN A 77 -30.30 12.41 16.39
C GLN A 77 -29.02 11.59 16.14
N VAL A 78 -28.38 11.12 17.22
CA VAL A 78 -27.18 10.26 17.10
C VAL A 78 -27.54 8.93 16.45
N ARG A 79 -28.70 8.35 16.77
CA ARG A 79 -29.20 7.13 16.12
C ARG A 79 -29.48 7.34 14.64
N SER A 80 -30.09 8.46 14.27
CA SER A 80 -30.34 8.82 12.87
C SER A 80 -29.04 8.98 12.08
N ALA A 81 -28.05 9.66 12.65
CA ALA A 81 -26.73 9.80 12.03
C ALA A 81 -26.03 8.44 11.89
N ALA A 82 -26.07 7.60 12.93
CA ALA A 82 -25.53 6.25 12.87
C ALA A 82 -26.20 5.42 11.76
N GLN A 83 -27.53 5.48 11.60
CA GLN A 83 -28.26 4.81 10.53
C GLN A 83 -27.82 5.28 9.14
N MET A 84 -27.63 6.59 8.95
CA MET A 84 -27.13 7.14 7.71
C MET A 84 -25.72 6.63 7.39
N ILE A 85 -24.80 6.68 8.36
CA ILE A 85 -23.42 6.21 8.20
C ILE A 85 -23.41 4.72 7.84
N ILE A 86 -24.19 3.89 8.54
CA ILE A 86 -24.31 2.46 8.25
C ILE A 86 -24.79 2.23 6.82
N THR A 87 -25.82 2.96 6.38
CA THR A 87 -26.38 2.84 5.03
C THR A 87 -25.36 3.22 3.96
N GLN A 88 -24.64 4.32 4.16
CA GLN A 88 -23.56 4.74 3.25
C GLN A 88 -22.45 3.68 3.20
N HIS A 89 -22.08 3.11 4.34
CA HIS A 89 -21.02 2.12 4.44
C HIS A 89 -21.34 0.82 3.70
N VAL A 90 -22.60 0.35 3.79
CA VAL A 90 -23.08 -0.82 3.03
C VAL A 90 -23.13 -0.52 1.53
N THR A 91 -23.54 0.70 1.15
CA THR A 91 -23.61 1.12 -0.26
C THR A 91 -22.22 1.14 -0.90
N LEU A 92 -21.26 1.80 -0.26
CA LEU A 92 -19.87 1.86 -0.73
C LEU A 92 -19.24 0.46 -0.83
N GLN A 93 -19.50 -0.42 0.14
CA GLN A 93 -19.03 -1.81 0.06
C GLN A 93 -19.58 -2.55 -1.17
N GLN A 94 -20.84 -2.33 -1.51
CA GLN A 94 -21.43 -2.96 -2.69
C GLN A 94 -20.79 -2.43 -3.98
N GLU A 95 -20.47 -1.14 -4.03
CA GLU A 95 -19.76 -0.52 -5.16
C GLU A 95 -18.33 -1.06 -5.30
N ASP A 96 -17.61 -1.22 -4.19
CA ASP A 96 -16.25 -1.79 -4.18
C ASP A 96 -16.23 -3.24 -4.69
N LEU A 97 -17.19 -4.08 -4.25
CA LEU A 97 -17.32 -5.46 -4.71
C LEU A 97 -17.67 -5.52 -6.20
N THR A 98 -18.58 -4.65 -6.66
CA THR A 98 -18.96 -4.58 -8.06
C THR A 98 -17.77 -4.17 -8.94
N ALA A 99 -16.96 -3.24 -8.45
CA ALA A 99 -15.76 -2.82 -9.15
C ALA A 99 -14.71 -3.93 -9.23
N ALA A 100 -14.46 -4.63 -8.11
CA ALA A 100 -13.54 -5.77 -8.09
C ALA A 100 -13.98 -6.92 -9.02
N ALA A 101 -15.29 -7.10 -9.21
CA ALA A 101 -15.85 -8.19 -10.01
C ALA A 101 -15.98 -7.90 -11.52
N THR A 102 -15.83 -6.63 -11.96
CA THR A 102 -16.05 -6.26 -13.37
C THR A 102 -14.72 -6.02 -14.09
N PRO A 103 -14.13 -7.05 -14.75
CA PRO A 103 -12.97 -6.85 -15.59
C PRO A 103 -13.34 -5.96 -16.78
N ARG A 104 -12.50 -4.96 -17.06
CA ARG A 104 -12.67 -4.12 -18.25
C ARG A 104 -12.31 -4.96 -19.50
N SER A 105 -13.31 -5.24 -20.35
CA SER A 105 -13.14 -5.90 -21.65
C SER A 105 -12.40 -5.02 -22.65
#